data_AF-A0A660UCV6-F1
#
_entry.id   AF-A0A660UCV6-F1
#
_cell.length_a   1.000
_cell.length_b   1.000
_cell.length_c   1.000
_cell.angle_alpha   90.00
_cell.angle_beta   90.00
_cell.angle_gamma   90.00
#
_symmetry.space_group_name_H-M   'P 1'
#
loop_
_entity.id
_entity.type
_entity.pdbx_description
1 polymer ?
#
loop_
_entity_poly.entity_id
_entity_poly.type
_entity_poly.pdbx_seq_one_letter_code
_entity_poly.pdbx_strand_id
1 'polypeptide(L)'
;MRVKEALERYREMLAEIDRRCAELRRRYNPRMPCGYECNLCCLNTATLFISAVEAFHLREGIERLPREVRNAVFEGARRASRRILELGKHPKDLTREEAVEILRGRGEGICPLLIGGVCACYDHRPIICRLWGYPIDTGGRVVCCEKTFPPEKLDELEPIPYHRYWEEAQRLSRELLGFDRSYPMCYMILTVCYLPLKAIKPLFDKTGG
;
A
#
# COMPACT_ATOMS: atom_id res chain seq x y z
N MET A 1 3.71 20.65 -13.48
CA MET A 1 3.10 21.39 -12.36
C MET A 1 2.16 20.53 -11.52
N ARG A 2 1.06 19.96 -12.05
CA ARG A 2 0.07 19.18 -11.27
C ARG A 2 0.58 17.95 -10.48
N VAL A 3 1.59 17.23 -11.00
CA VAL A 3 2.11 16.00 -10.36
C VAL A 3 2.81 16.26 -9.02
N LYS A 4 3.65 17.30 -8.99
CA LYS A 4 4.49 17.62 -7.81
C LYS A 4 3.62 18.05 -6.63
N GLU A 5 2.62 18.89 -6.90
CA GLU A 5 1.67 19.40 -5.92
C GLU A 5 0.82 18.27 -5.30
N ALA A 6 0.27 17.37 -6.12
CA ALA A 6 -0.49 16.21 -5.62
C ALA A 6 0.36 15.31 -4.71
N LEU A 7 1.64 15.10 -5.06
CA LEU A 7 2.58 14.34 -4.23
C LEU A 7 2.98 15.09 -2.95
N GLU A 8 3.08 16.42 -2.97
CA GLU A 8 3.32 17.23 -1.77
C GLU A 8 2.16 17.12 -0.78
N ARG A 9 0.93 17.30 -1.25
CA ARG A 9 -0.28 17.11 -0.43
C ARG A 9 -0.40 15.68 0.10
N TYR A 10 -0.05 14.69 -0.71
CA TYR A 10 0.01 13.29 -0.26
C TYR A 10 1.04 13.10 0.88
N ARG A 11 2.23 13.69 0.78
CA ARG A 11 3.26 13.65 1.84
C ARG A 11 2.82 14.36 3.12
N GLU A 12 2.12 15.49 3.02
CA GLU A 12 1.54 16.18 4.18
C GLU A 12 0.52 15.30 4.90
N MET A 13 -0.34 14.63 4.14
CA MET A 13 -1.29 13.65 4.68
C MET A 13 -0.58 12.46 5.33
N LEU A 14 0.51 11.95 4.74
CA LEU A 14 1.32 10.91 5.38
C LEU A 14 1.94 11.37 6.69
N ALA A 15 2.43 12.62 6.75
CA ALA A 15 2.99 13.18 7.98
C ALA A 15 1.92 13.35 9.07
N GLU A 16 0.68 13.67 8.71
CA GLU A 16 -0.47 13.66 9.64
C GLU A 16 -0.72 12.25 10.18
N ILE A 17 -0.81 11.25 9.30
CA ILE A 17 -0.97 9.83 9.68
C ILE A 17 0.13 9.40 10.64
N ASP A 18 1.39 9.68 10.32
CA ASP A 18 2.53 9.27 11.15
C ASP A 18 2.50 9.94 12.54
N ARG A 19 2.11 11.23 12.62
CA ARG A 19 1.90 11.92 13.92
C ARG A 19 0.80 11.24 14.73
N ARG A 20 -0.31 10.87 14.09
CA ARG A 20 -1.44 10.21 14.75
C ARG A 20 -1.09 8.82 15.24
N CYS A 21 -0.42 8.02 14.41
CA CYS A 21 0.11 6.71 14.81
C CYS A 21 1.06 6.84 16.02
N ALA A 22 1.95 7.82 16.02
CA ALA A 22 2.86 8.06 17.14
C ALA A 22 2.12 8.44 18.43
N GLU A 23 1.04 9.22 18.35
CA GLU A 23 0.16 9.54 19.48
C GLU A 23 -0.52 8.29 20.04
N LEU A 24 -1.17 7.49 19.19
CA LEU A 24 -1.85 6.27 19.62
C LEU A 24 -0.87 5.26 20.20
N ARG A 25 0.33 5.14 19.63
CA ARG A 25 1.39 4.29 20.18
C ARG A 25 1.74 4.69 21.61
N ARG A 26 1.96 5.99 21.86
CA ARG A 26 2.27 6.50 23.21
C ARG A 26 1.12 6.29 24.18
N ARG A 27 -0.12 6.44 23.72
CA ARG A 27 -1.31 6.36 24.57
C ARG A 27 -1.66 4.93 24.97
N TYR A 28 -1.64 4.00 24.02
CA TYR A 28 -2.26 2.69 24.20
C TYR A 28 -1.28 1.53 24.27
N ASN A 29 -0.14 1.59 23.57
CA ASN A 29 0.82 0.48 23.59
C ASN A 29 2.28 0.91 23.32
N PRO A 30 2.97 1.54 24.29
CA PRO A 30 4.34 2.01 24.11
C PRO A 30 5.37 0.90 23.88
N ARG A 31 5.07 -0.32 24.34
CA ARG A 31 6.02 -1.46 24.39
C ARG A 31 5.92 -2.41 23.19
N MET A 32 4.88 -2.29 22.35
CA MET A 32 4.72 -3.16 21.18
C MET A 32 5.22 -2.47 19.90
N PRO A 33 6.16 -3.08 19.16
CA PRO A 33 6.73 -2.48 17.97
C PRO A 33 5.89 -2.79 16.73
N CYS A 34 4.83 -2.02 16.47
CA CYS A 34 4.45 -1.83 15.07
C CYS A 34 5.49 -0.87 14.44
N GLY A 35 6.38 -1.41 13.61
CA GLY A 35 7.54 -0.68 13.09
C GLY A 35 8.39 -1.51 12.13
N TYR A 36 9.62 -1.06 11.87
CA TYR A 36 10.59 -1.74 11.00
C TYR A 36 10.96 -3.16 11.49
N GLU A 37 10.77 -3.45 12.78
CA GLU A 37 11.02 -4.77 13.39
C GLU A 37 9.86 -5.77 13.20
N CYS A 38 8.72 -5.32 12.66
CA CYS A 38 7.55 -6.17 12.41
C CYS A 38 7.23 -6.23 10.92
N ASN A 39 7.23 -7.43 10.36
CA ASN A 39 6.97 -7.69 8.93
C ASN A 39 5.85 -8.70 8.69
N LEU A 40 5.06 -9.03 9.71
CA LEU A 40 4.06 -10.09 9.62
C LEU A 40 2.96 -9.78 8.61
N CYS A 41 2.51 -8.52 8.56
CA CYS A 41 1.54 -8.11 7.53
C CYS A 41 2.16 -8.21 6.13
N CYS A 42 3.47 -7.97 5.99
CA CYS A 42 4.18 -8.04 4.71
C CYS A 42 4.22 -9.45 4.11
N LEU A 43 3.90 -10.51 4.86
CA LEU A 43 3.87 -11.87 4.33
C LEU A 43 2.66 -12.15 3.41
N ASN A 44 1.67 -11.25 3.36
CA ASN A 44 0.43 -11.45 2.58
C ASN A 44 -0.06 -10.15 1.89
N THR A 45 0.82 -9.19 1.59
CA THR A 45 0.41 -7.87 1.04
C THR A 45 0.83 -7.64 -0.41
N ALA A 46 1.29 -8.66 -1.15
CA ALA A 46 1.64 -8.49 -2.57
C ALA A 46 0.47 -7.99 -3.43
N THR A 47 -0.76 -8.33 -3.05
CA THR A 47 -2.00 -8.00 -3.76
C THR A 47 -2.80 -6.87 -3.11
N LEU A 48 -2.26 -6.24 -2.07
CA LEU A 48 -2.89 -5.11 -1.41
C LEU A 48 -3.17 -3.97 -2.41
N PHE A 49 -4.37 -3.41 -2.39
CA PHE A 49 -4.71 -2.31 -3.29
C PHE A 49 -3.99 -1.03 -2.88
N ILE A 50 -3.41 -0.36 -3.86
CA ILE A 50 -2.85 0.98 -3.72
C ILE A 50 -3.38 1.88 -4.83
N SER A 51 -3.60 3.14 -4.50
CA SER A 51 -3.99 4.19 -5.45
C SER A 51 -2.81 4.62 -6.33
N ALA A 52 -3.09 5.39 -7.39
CA ALA A 52 -2.04 5.91 -8.25
C ALA A 52 -1.07 6.84 -7.49
N VAL A 53 -1.56 7.76 -6.68
CA VAL A 53 -0.70 8.68 -5.90
C VAL A 53 0.24 7.91 -4.96
N GLU A 54 -0.26 6.84 -4.33
CA GLU A 54 0.55 5.93 -3.51
C GLU A 54 1.62 5.22 -4.33
N ALA A 55 1.28 4.74 -5.54
CA ALA A 55 2.23 4.08 -6.42
C ALA A 55 3.31 5.04 -6.96
N PHE A 56 2.97 6.30 -7.23
CA PHE A 56 3.95 7.32 -7.61
C PHE A 56 4.88 7.70 -6.45
N HIS A 57 4.35 7.83 -5.23
CA HIS A 57 5.19 8.01 -4.05
C HIS A 57 6.10 6.79 -3.81
N LEU A 58 5.56 5.58 -3.99
CA LEU A 58 6.34 4.35 -3.90
C LEU A 58 7.45 4.29 -4.96
N ARG A 59 7.17 4.75 -6.19
CA ARG A 59 8.16 4.87 -7.26
C ARG A 59 9.34 5.75 -6.83
N GLU A 60 9.11 6.90 -6.20
CA GLU A 60 10.20 7.76 -5.68
C GLU A 60 11.10 6.99 -4.72
N GLY A 61 10.52 6.14 -3.86
CA GLY A 61 11.26 5.27 -2.95
C GLY A 61 12.06 4.18 -3.67
N ILE A 62 11.43 3.49 -4.63
CA ILE A 62 12.07 2.41 -5.39
C ILE A 62 13.22 2.95 -6.24
N GLU A 63 13.07 4.10 -6.89
CA GLU A 63 14.08 4.70 -7.77
C GLU A 63 15.40 5.01 -7.02
N ARG A 64 15.32 5.28 -5.71
CA ARG A 64 16.48 5.56 -4.84
C ARG A 64 17.23 4.30 -4.37
N LEU A 65 16.67 3.11 -4.58
CA LEU A 65 17.29 1.86 -4.14
C LEU A 65 18.47 1.44 -5.03
N PRO A 66 19.43 0.68 -4.49
CA PRO A 66 20.43 -0.01 -5.29
C PRO A 66 19.76 -0.87 -6.37
N ARG A 67 20.40 -0.98 -7.54
CA ARG A 67 19.82 -1.66 -8.71
C ARG A 67 19.42 -3.10 -8.40
N GLU A 68 20.24 -3.79 -7.61
CA GLU A 68 20.04 -5.18 -7.20
C GLU A 68 18.78 -5.32 -6.34
N VAL A 69 18.53 -4.36 -5.44
CA VAL A 69 17.31 -4.30 -4.61
C VAL A 69 16.10 -3.96 -5.46
N ARG A 70 16.20 -3.00 -6.40
CA ARG A 70 15.11 -2.70 -7.35
C ARG A 70 14.70 -3.94 -8.15
N ASN A 71 15.69 -4.70 -8.64
CA ASN A 71 15.45 -5.93 -9.37
C ASN A 71 14.71 -6.97 -8.52
N ALA A 72 15.09 -7.13 -7.25
CA ALA A 72 14.41 -8.01 -6.32
C ALA A 72 12.95 -7.59 -6.08
N VAL A 73 12.68 -6.29 -5.95
CA VAL A 73 11.32 -5.73 -5.82
C VAL A 73 10.49 -6.05 -7.06
N PHE A 74 11.01 -5.75 -8.25
CA PHE A 74 10.29 -6.03 -9.49
C PHE A 74 10.06 -7.52 -9.71
N GLU A 75 11.02 -8.37 -9.33
CA GLU A 75 10.85 -9.81 -9.42
C GLU A 75 9.80 -10.36 -8.45
N GLY A 76 9.75 -9.85 -7.21
CA GLY A 76 8.66 -10.15 -6.27
C GLY A 76 7.28 -9.79 -6.85
N ALA A 77 7.16 -8.60 -7.45
CA ALA A 77 5.94 -8.16 -8.09
C ALA A 77 5.56 -9.01 -9.33
N ARG A 78 6.56 -9.45 -10.11
CA ARG A 78 6.36 -10.38 -11.24
C ARG A 78 5.88 -11.74 -10.79
N ARG A 79 6.48 -12.34 -9.76
CA ARG A 79 6.04 -13.64 -9.23
C ARG A 79 4.58 -13.60 -8.78
N ALA A 80 4.20 -12.58 -8.00
CA ALA A 80 2.81 -12.39 -7.59
C ALA A 80 1.86 -12.24 -8.79
N SER A 81 2.21 -11.36 -9.74
CA SER A 81 1.38 -11.12 -10.93
C SER A 81 1.26 -12.35 -11.84
N ARG A 82 2.36 -13.08 -12.05
CA ARG A 82 2.40 -14.32 -12.82
C ARG A 82 1.53 -15.38 -12.16
N ARG A 83 1.59 -15.52 -10.83
CA ARG A 83 0.79 -16.50 -10.11
C ARG A 83 -0.71 -16.22 -10.26
N ILE A 84 -1.11 -14.95 -10.23
CA ILE A 84 -2.51 -14.55 -10.47
C ILE A 84 -2.96 -14.95 -11.88
N LEU A 85 -2.11 -14.74 -12.89
CA LEU A 85 -2.35 -15.18 -14.28
C LEU A 85 -2.50 -16.69 -14.41
N GLU A 86 -1.62 -17.46 -13.75
CA GLU A 86 -1.69 -18.92 -13.70
C GLU A 86 -2.97 -19.44 -13.02
N LEU A 87 -3.57 -18.65 -12.12
CA LEU A 87 -4.87 -18.92 -11.50
C LEU A 87 -6.06 -18.49 -12.38
N GLY A 88 -5.81 -18.08 -13.62
CA GLY A 88 -6.85 -17.72 -14.59
C GLY A 88 -7.45 -16.31 -14.40
N LYS A 89 -6.81 -15.46 -13.60
CA LYS A 89 -7.24 -14.07 -13.39
C LYS A 89 -6.16 -13.10 -13.82
N HIS A 90 -6.52 -11.86 -14.13
CA HIS A 90 -5.53 -10.82 -14.38
C HIS A 90 -5.47 -9.86 -13.18
N PRO A 91 -4.29 -9.44 -12.69
CA PRO A 91 -4.18 -8.58 -11.51
C PRO A 91 -5.02 -7.28 -11.58
N LYS A 92 -5.10 -6.66 -12.75
CA LYS A 92 -5.92 -5.45 -12.98
C LYS A 92 -7.44 -5.67 -12.78
N ASP A 93 -7.91 -6.90 -12.94
CA ASP A 93 -9.34 -7.26 -12.96
C ASP A 93 -9.81 -7.84 -11.62
N LEU A 94 -8.91 -7.96 -10.64
CA LEU A 94 -9.26 -8.43 -9.30
C LEU A 94 -10.15 -7.42 -8.57
N THR A 95 -11.11 -7.90 -7.80
CA THR A 95 -11.73 -7.08 -6.73
C THR A 95 -10.82 -7.01 -5.51
N ARG A 96 -11.14 -6.13 -4.55
CA ARG A 96 -10.39 -6.04 -3.28
C ARG A 96 -10.53 -7.32 -2.46
N GLU A 97 -11.72 -7.89 -2.44
CA GLU A 97 -12.05 -9.11 -1.71
C GLU A 97 -11.26 -10.30 -2.29
N GLU A 98 -11.22 -10.42 -3.62
CA GLU A 98 -10.44 -11.47 -4.28
C GLU A 98 -8.94 -11.32 -4.02
N ALA A 99 -8.43 -10.09 -4.07
CA ALA A 99 -7.03 -9.81 -3.84
C ALA A 99 -6.56 -10.19 -2.43
N VAL A 100 -7.42 -10.12 -1.43
CA VAL A 100 -7.11 -10.50 -0.04
C VAL A 100 -6.89 -12.02 0.11
N GLU A 101 -7.53 -12.84 -0.72
CA GLU A 101 -7.50 -14.31 -0.58
C GLU A 101 -6.60 -14.99 -1.63
N ILE A 102 -6.50 -14.45 -2.85
CA ILE A 102 -5.94 -15.15 -4.01
C ILE A 102 -4.52 -15.69 -3.81
N LEU A 103 -3.67 -14.97 -3.06
CA LEU A 103 -2.30 -15.38 -2.74
C LEU A 103 -2.05 -15.62 -1.24
N ARG A 104 -3.11 -15.66 -0.41
CA ARG A 104 -2.94 -15.83 1.04
C ARG A 104 -2.22 -17.14 1.37
N GLY A 105 -1.23 -17.05 2.25
CA GLY A 105 -0.44 -18.20 2.72
C GLY A 105 0.53 -18.75 1.68
N ARG A 106 0.69 -18.08 0.52
CA ARG A 106 1.62 -18.49 -0.54
C ARG A 106 2.86 -17.60 -0.52
N GLY A 107 4.00 -18.13 -0.96
CA GLY A 107 5.25 -17.36 -1.07
C GLY A 107 5.13 -16.16 -2.01
N GLU A 108 4.28 -16.24 -3.03
CA GLU A 108 3.98 -15.17 -3.98
C GLU A 108 3.09 -14.07 -3.37
N GLY A 109 2.46 -14.32 -2.22
CA GLY A 109 1.73 -13.34 -1.43
C GLY A 109 2.62 -12.39 -0.64
N ILE A 110 3.92 -12.71 -0.51
CA ILE A 110 4.90 -11.88 0.20
C ILE A 110 5.09 -10.54 -0.53
N CYS A 111 5.03 -9.46 0.22
CA CYS A 111 5.22 -8.09 -0.24
C CYS A 111 6.48 -7.97 -1.10
N PRO A 112 6.39 -7.43 -2.33
CA PRO A 112 7.55 -7.21 -3.18
C PRO A 112 8.62 -6.32 -2.55
N LEU A 113 8.25 -5.46 -1.59
CA LEU A 113 9.16 -4.56 -0.89
C LEU A 113 9.82 -5.19 0.33
N LEU A 114 9.45 -6.41 0.73
CA LEU A 114 10.06 -7.08 1.87
C LEU A 114 11.39 -7.71 1.47
N ILE A 115 12.49 -7.02 1.79
CA ILE A 115 13.86 -7.43 1.46
C ILE A 115 14.63 -7.64 2.76
N GLY A 116 15.14 -8.84 3.00
CA GLY A 116 15.90 -9.16 4.22
C GLY A 116 15.10 -8.97 5.51
N GLY A 117 13.77 -9.12 5.45
CA GLY A 117 12.89 -8.94 6.60
C GLY A 117 12.47 -7.49 6.88
N VAL A 118 12.92 -6.51 6.09
CA VAL A 118 12.58 -5.10 6.25
C VAL A 118 11.98 -4.54 4.97
N CYS A 119 11.09 -3.54 5.08
CA CYS A 119 10.58 -2.86 3.90
C CYS A 119 11.69 -2.02 3.25
N ALA A 120 12.04 -2.33 1.99
CA ALA A 120 13.03 -1.60 1.23
C ALA A 120 12.67 -0.12 1.03
N CYS A 121 11.38 0.23 1.06
CA CYS A 121 10.88 1.60 0.90
C CYS A 121 10.05 2.02 2.10
N TYR A 122 10.52 1.77 3.33
CA TYR A 122 9.74 2.01 4.56
C TYR A 122 9.11 3.42 4.63
N ASP A 123 9.88 4.46 4.33
CA ASP A 123 9.39 5.85 4.35
C ASP A 123 8.41 6.18 3.22
N HIS A 124 8.36 5.34 2.18
CA HIS A 124 7.45 5.50 1.04
C HIS A 124 6.28 4.50 1.08
N ARG A 125 6.06 3.84 2.22
CA ARG A 125 4.98 2.86 2.39
C ARG A 125 3.58 3.47 2.16
N PRO A 126 2.66 2.72 1.51
CA PRO A 126 1.26 3.12 1.32
C PRO A 126 0.52 3.40 2.63
N ILE A 127 -0.63 4.08 2.56
CA ILE A 127 -1.43 4.50 3.72
C ILE A 127 -1.75 3.32 4.63
N ILE A 128 -2.32 2.25 4.06
CA ILE A 128 -2.72 1.07 4.83
C ILE A 128 -1.52 0.39 5.52
N CYS A 129 -0.33 0.44 4.91
CA CYS A 129 0.91 -0.08 5.51
C CYS A 129 1.41 0.76 6.70
N ARG A 130 0.95 2.02 6.83
CA ARG A 130 1.19 2.86 8.01
C ARG A 130 0.21 2.58 9.13
N LEU A 131 -0.99 2.18 8.75
CA LEU A 131 -2.18 2.16 9.60
C LEU A 131 -2.52 0.78 10.17
N TRP A 132 -2.28 -0.33 9.47
CA TRP A 132 -2.75 -1.68 9.85
C TRP A 132 -2.39 -2.12 11.28
N GLY A 133 -1.30 -1.60 11.84
CA GLY A 133 -0.91 -1.85 13.23
C GLY A 133 -1.68 -1.04 14.28
N TYR A 134 -2.57 -0.15 13.87
CA TYR A 134 -3.34 0.77 14.72
C TYR A 134 -4.84 0.52 14.54
N PRO A 135 -5.68 0.93 15.50
CA PRO A 135 -7.13 0.93 15.31
C PRO A 135 -7.50 1.85 14.16
N ILE A 136 -8.12 1.29 13.13
CA ILE A 136 -8.54 2.03 11.94
C ILE A 136 -10.02 1.76 11.66
N ASP A 137 -10.74 2.82 11.30
CA ASP A 137 -12.12 2.74 10.83
C ASP A 137 -12.16 2.64 9.30
N THR A 138 -12.67 1.51 8.81
CA THR A 138 -12.82 1.20 7.38
C THR A 138 -14.21 1.53 6.84
N GLY A 139 -14.94 2.46 7.46
CA GLY A 139 -16.28 2.87 7.03
C GLY A 139 -17.39 2.22 7.85
N GLY A 140 -17.32 2.36 9.18
CA GLY A 140 -18.27 1.78 10.13
C GLY A 140 -17.79 0.46 10.76
N ARG A 141 -16.53 0.06 10.50
CA ARG A 141 -15.92 -1.10 11.13
C ARG A 141 -14.51 -0.75 11.59
N VAL A 142 -14.26 -0.91 12.88
CA VAL A 142 -12.92 -0.78 13.45
C VAL A 142 -12.19 -2.10 13.29
N VAL A 143 -10.99 -2.06 12.74
CA VAL A 143 -10.06 -3.19 12.65
C VAL A 143 -8.69 -2.79 13.14
N CYS A 144 -7.93 -3.75 13.69
CA CYS A 144 -6.54 -3.54 14.09
C CYS A 144 -5.77 -4.86 14.05
N CYS A 145 -4.45 -4.77 14.04
CA CYS A 145 -3.60 -5.94 14.28
C CYS A 145 -3.75 -6.42 15.73
N GLU A 146 -4.21 -7.66 15.92
CA GLU A 146 -4.40 -8.29 17.24
C GLU A 146 -3.12 -8.33 18.09
N LYS A 147 -1.95 -8.34 17.44
CA LYS A 147 -0.65 -8.28 18.16
C LYS A 147 -0.37 -6.92 18.77
N THR A 148 -0.92 -5.85 18.19
CA THR A 148 -0.69 -4.48 18.70
C THR A 148 -1.82 -4.02 19.60
N PHE A 149 -3.05 -4.45 19.29
CA PHE A 149 -4.25 -4.08 20.02
C PHE A 149 -5.16 -5.31 20.12
N PRO A 150 -5.37 -5.87 21.32
CA PRO A 150 -6.28 -7.00 21.50
C PRO A 150 -7.71 -6.63 21.11
N PRO A 151 -8.45 -7.50 20.38
CA PRO A 151 -9.82 -7.23 19.92
C PRO A 151 -10.80 -6.82 21.02
N GLU A 152 -10.61 -7.33 22.23
CA GLU A 152 -11.45 -7.04 23.40
C GLU A 152 -11.39 -5.58 23.87
N LYS A 153 -10.43 -4.79 23.38
CA LYS A 153 -10.29 -3.37 23.72
C LYS A 153 -10.78 -2.44 22.61
N LEU A 154 -11.29 -2.95 21.50
CA LEU A 154 -11.63 -2.16 20.30
C LEU A 154 -12.56 -0.98 20.61
N ASP A 155 -13.52 -1.16 21.51
CA ASP A 155 -14.49 -0.12 21.90
C ASP A 155 -13.87 1.04 22.72
N GLU A 156 -12.67 0.82 23.28
CA GLU A 156 -11.93 1.82 24.07
C GLU A 156 -10.88 2.59 23.22
N LEU A 157 -10.72 2.17 21.95
CA LEU A 157 -9.72 2.73 21.05
C LEU A 157 -10.29 3.91 20.27
N GLU A 158 -9.42 4.88 19.99
CA GLU A 158 -9.75 6.00 19.12
C GLU A 158 -9.31 5.68 17.68
N PRO A 159 -10.22 5.26 16.79
CA PRO A 159 -9.83 4.77 15.48
C PRO A 159 -9.35 5.89 14.57
N ILE A 160 -8.36 5.60 13.75
CA ILE A 160 -7.93 6.46 12.66
C ILE A 160 -8.93 6.30 11.50
N PRO A 161 -9.51 7.38 10.93
CA PRO A 161 -10.48 7.28 9.84
C PRO A 161 -9.78 6.92 8.52
N TYR A 162 -9.49 5.63 8.30
CA TYR A 162 -8.79 5.15 7.11
C TYR A 162 -9.55 5.49 5.82
N HIS A 163 -10.89 5.37 5.83
CA HIS A 163 -11.73 5.70 4.68
C HIS A 163 -11.47 7.12 4.16
N ARG A 164 -11.32 8.11 5.06
CA ARG A 164 -11.03 9.51 4.71
C ARG A 164 -9.69 9.66 3.99
N TYR A 165 -8.63 9.04 4.52
CA TYR A 165 -7.30 9.11 3.90
C TYR A 165 -7.26 8.37 2.56
N TRP A 166 -8.00 7.26 2.46
CA TRP A 166 -8.16 6.52 1.21
C TRP A 166 -8.87 7.36 0.14
N GLU A 167 -9.99 8.01 0.49
CA GLU A 167 -10.73 8.90 -0.42
C GLU A 167 -9.88 10.10 -0.88
N GLU A 168 -9.09 10.68 0.01
CA GLU A 168 -8.16 11.75 -0.34
C GLU A 168 -7.07 11.27 -1.31
N ALA A 169 -6.49 10.08 -1.08
CA ALA A 169 -5.52 9.50 -2.01
C ALA A 169 -6.12 9.27 -3.40
N GLN A 170 -7.39 8.84 -3.46
CA GLN A 170 -8.12 8.68 -4.71
C GLN A 170 -8.38 10.03 -5.40
N ARG A 171 -8.70 11.08 -4.64
CA ARG A 171 -8.84 12.46 -5.16
C ARG A 171 -7.53 12.96 -5.77
N LEU A 172 -6.42 12.82 -5.05
CA LEU A 172 -5.08 13.20 -5.53
C LEU A 172 -4.68 12.39 -6.78
N SER A 173 -5.09 11.13 -6.85
CA SER A 173 -4.89 10.27 -8.02
C SER A 173 -5.63 10.81 -9.26
N ARG A 174 -6.86 11.32 -9.12
CA ARG A 174 -7.59 12.00 -10.21
C ARG A 174 -6.88 13.25 -10.69
N GLU A 175 -6.36 14.06 -9.79
CA GLU A 175 -5.60 15.27 -10.15
C GLU A 175 -4.32 14.92 -10.94
N LEU A 176 -3.70 13.79 -10.61
CA LEU A 176 -2.45 13.31 -11.18
C LEU A 176 -2.62 12.67 -12.58
N LEU A 177 -3.57 11.75 -12.72
CA LEU A 177 -3.75 10.92 -13.93
C LEU A 177 -5.07 11.17 -14.68
N GLY A 178 -5.97 11.99 -14.14
CA GLY A 178 -7.31 12.19 -14.68
C GLY A 178 -8.36 11.17 -14.21
N PHE A 179 -7.97 10.15 -13.43
CA PHE A 179 -8.85 9.09 -12.91
C PHE A 179 -8.36 8.54 -11.55
N ASP A 180 -9.27 8.01 -10.73
CA ASP A 180 -9.04 7.45 -9.38
C ASP A 180 -8.82 5.93 -9.41
N ARG A 181 -7.82 5.48 -10.16
CA ARG A 181 -7.53 4.05 -10.24
C ARG A 181 -6.76 3.54 -9.03
N SER A 182 -7.18 2.39 -8.52
CA SER A 182 -6.44 1.58 -7.55
C SER A 182 -6.40 0.13 -8.01
N TYR A 183 -5.25 -0.51 -7.89
CA TYR A 183 -5.04 -1.90 -8.28
C TYR A 183 -4.14 -2.61 -7.27
N PRO A 184 -4.05 -3.95 -7.34
CA PRO A 184 -3.09 -4.70 -6.54
C PRO A 184 -1.66 -4.14 -6.66
N MET A 185 -0.95 -4.07 -5.54
CA MET A 185 0.41 -3.51 -5.44
C MET A 185 1.38 -4.17 -6.42
N CYS A 186 1.32 -5.50 -6.57
CA CYS A 186 2.14 -6.22 -7.55
C CYS A 186 1.95 -5.69 -8.98
N TYR A 187 0.73 -5.34 -9.38
CA TYR A 187 0.43 -4.77 -10.68
C TYR A 187 0.90 -3.32 -10.79
N MET A 188 0.66 -2.51 -9.75
CA MET A 188 1.06 -1.10 -9.71
C MET A 188 2.58 -0.92 -9.72
N ILE A 189 3.33 -1.80 -9.06
CA ILE A 189 4.80 -1.80 -9.13
C ILE A 189 5.27 -2.01 -10.57
N LEU A 190 4.67 -2.96 -11.31
CA LEU A 190 5.08 -3.25 -12.69
C LEU A 190 4.62 -2.20 -13.70
N THR A 191 3.49 -1.53 -13.46
CA THR A 191 2.92 -0.55 -14.41
C THR A 191 3.33 0.89 -14.12
N VAL A 192 3.48 1.27 -12.85
CA VAL A 192 3.82 2.64 -12.44
C VAL A 192 5.28 2.78 -12.06
N CYS A 193 5.88 1.80 -11.36
CA CYS A 193 7.24 1.94 -10.83
C CYS A 193 8.32 1.44 -11.80
N TYR A 194 8.03 0.40 -12.59
CA TYR A 194 8.99 -0.18 -13.54
C TYR A 194 9.03 0.53 -14.90
N LEU A 195 7.86 0.91 -15.43
CA LEU A 195 7.77 1.49 -16.78
C LEU A 195 8.21 2.96 -16.81
N PRO A 196 8.72 3.45 -17.96
CA PRO A 196 9.01 4.88 -18.12
C PRO A 196 7.70 5.70 -18.06
N LEU A 197 7.75 6.92 -17.51
CA LEU A 197 6.57 7.78 -17.30
C LEU A 197 5.68 7.91 -18.56
N LYS A 198 6.30 8.02 -19.74
CA LYS A 198 5.60 8.10 -21.04
C LYS A 198 4.74 6.88 -21.39
N ALA A 199 5.04 5.72 -20.81
CA ALA A 199 4.31 4.47 -21.03
C ALA A 199 3.19 4.23 -20.02
N ILE A 200 3.10 5.03 -18.95
CA ILE A 200 2.10 4.88 -17.88
C ILE A 200 0.73 5.31 -18.37
N LYS A 201 0.62 6.53 -18.92
CA LYS A 201 -0.66 7.13 -19.30
C LYS A 201 -1.50 6.25 -20.26
N PRO A 202 -0.94 5.66 -21.33
CA PRO A 202 -1.69 4.78 -22.24
C PRO A 202 -2.26 3.51 -21.58
N LEU A 203 -1.69 3.03 -20.48
CA LEU A 203 -2.20 1.86 -19.75
C LEU A 203 -3.49 2.16 -18.99
N PHE A 204 -3.71 3.42 -18.65
CA PHE A 204 -4.84 3.87 -17.82
C PHE A 204 -5.84 4.75 -18.60
N ASP A 205 -5.52 5.14 -19.84
CA ASP A 205 -6.46 5.77 -20.77
C ASP A 205 -7.40 4.74 -21.42
N LYS A 206 -7.05 3.44 -21.41
CA LYS A 206 -7.89 2.36 -21.95
C LYS A 206 -8.74 1.67 -20.87
N THR A 207 -9.83 2.31 -20.46
CA THR A 207 -11.12 1.65 -20.15
C THR A 207 -12.20 2.73 -20.08
N GLY A 208 -12.65 3.18 -21.24
CA GLY A 208 -14.00 3.68 -21.46
C GLY A 208 -14.56 2.86 -22.61
N GLY A 209 -15.31 1.82 -22.26
CA GLY A 209 -15.88 0.81 -23.14
C GLY A 209 -16.64 -0.19 -22.29
#